data_AF-A0A821L0P4-F1
#
_entry.id   AF-A0A821L0P4-F1
#
_cell.length_a   1.000
_cell.length_b   1.000
_cell.length_c   1.000
_cell.angle_alpha   90.00
_cell.angle_beta   90.00
_cell.angle_gamma   90.00
#
_symmetry.space_group_name_H-M   'P 1'
#
loop_
_entity.id
_entity.type
_entity.pdbx_description
1 polymer ?
#
loop_
_entity_poly.entity_id
_entity_poly.type
_entity_poly.pdbx_seq_one_letter_code
_entity_poly.pdbx_strand_id
1 'polypeptide(L)'
;EVEQLNIVEKAPFYIAKCLFTDQIVKEIGVYRMILYRFCTKSTTRQRSLLDGIEAIINENEEVQEKLLNTEFISRMFYELYQKDIVSEDVFYHWYEQESTELIHESIATKIRNCTKKFIEWLRTAEKDSDEDDDRS
;
A
#
# COMPACT_ATOMS: atom_id res chain seq x y z
N GLU A 1 -19.39 -19.79 -5.45
CA GLU A 1 -17.94 -19.69 -5.72
C GLU A 1 -17.49 -18.29 -6.10
N VAL A 2 -18.00 -17.67 -7.17
CA VAL A 2 -17.57 -16.32 -7.61
C VAL A 2 -17.78 -15.23 -6.54
N GLU A 3 -18.92 -15.22 -5.85
CA GLU A 3 -19.17 -14.27 -4.76
C GLU A 3 -18.23 -14.45 -3.57
N GLN A 4 -17.91 -15.70 -3.21
CA GLN A 4 -16.95 -15.99 -2.15
C GLN A 4 -15.54 -15.53 -2.54
N LEU A 5 -15.16 -15.70 -3.81
CA LEU A 5 -13.88 -15.23 -4.32
C LEU A 5 -13.78 -13.70 -4.24
N ASN A 6 -14.82 -12.98 -4.65
CA ASN A 6 -14.91 -11.51 -4.55
C ASN A 6 -14.82 -11.01 -3.10
N ILE A 7 -15.42 -11.72 -2.14
CA ILE A 7 -15.34 -11.36 -0.72
C ILE A 7 -13.90 -11.50 -0.23
N VAL A 8 -13.22 -12.58 -0.59
CA VAL A 8 -11.84 -12.84 -0.15
C VAL A 8 -10.86 -11.86 -0.79
N GLU A 9 -11.12 -11.43 -2.03
CA GLU A 9 -10.30 -10.41 -2.71
C GLU A 9 -10.44 -9.02 -2.09
N LYS A 10 -11.65 -8.65 -1.62
CA LYS A 10 -11.92 -7.38 -0.95
C LYS A 10 -11.65 -7.41 0.56
N ALA A 11 -11.41 -8.57 1.15
CA ALA A 11 -11.16 -8.70 2.59
C ALA A 11 -10.00 -7.80 3.08
N PRO A 12 -8.85 -7.69 2.38
CA PRO A 12 -7.75 -6.81 2.80
C PRO A 12 -8.15 -5.34 2.96
N PHE A 13 -9.02 -4.83 2.08
CA PHE A 13 -9.58 -3.47 2.19
C PHE A 13 -10.27 -3.26 3.54
N TYR A 14 -11.19 -4.15 3.90
CA TYR A 14 -11.95 -4.03 5.16
C TYR A 14 -11.05 -4.29 6.38
N ILE A 15 -10.12 -5.24 6.27
CA ILE A 15 -9.13 -5.51 7.32
C ILE A 15 -8.31 -4.24 7.60
N ALA A 16 -7.86 -3.53 6.56
CA ALA A 16 -7.14 -2.26 6.73
C ALA A 16 -7.97 -1.26 7.53
N LYS A 17 -9.23 -1.03 7.10
CA LYS A 17 -10.15 -0.09 7.75
C LYS A 17 -10.50 -0.45 9.18
N CYS A 18 -10.45 -1.73 9.55
CA CYS A 18 -10.74 -2.18 10.91
C CYS A 18 -9.52 -2.18 11.83
N LEU A 19 -8.32 -2.41 11.28
CA LEU A 19 -7.10 -2.58 12.07
C LEU A 19 -6.32 -1.29 12.25
N PHE A 20 -6.34 -0.41 11.25
CA PHE A 20 -5.44 0.73 11.22
C PHE A 20 -6.06 2.01 11.77
N THR A 21 -5.20 2.79 12.42
CA THR A 21 -5.49 4.10 12.99
C THR A 21 -4.45 5.11 12.49
N ASP A 22 -4.30 6.24 13.20
CA ASP A 22 -3.22 7.20 12.92
C ASP A 22 -1.81 6.64 13.20
N GLN A 23 -1.71 5.44 13.80
CA GLN A 23 -0.46 4.73 14.08
C GLN A 23 -0.14 3.61 13.08
N ILE A 24 -0.73 3.64 11.87
CA ILE A 24 -0.63 2.60 10.84
C ILE A 24 0.78 2.02 10.63
N VAL A 25 1.82 2.86 10.65
CA VAL A 25 3.23 2.42 10.50
C VAL A 25 3.61 1.38 11.56
N LYS A 26 3.22 1.59 12.83
CA LYS A 26 3.49 0.63 13.92
C LYS A 26 2.57 -0.58 13.80
N GLU A 27 1.33 -0.35 13.45
CA GLU A 27 0.29 -1.38 13.36
C GLU A 27 0.56 -2.38 12.24
N ILE A 28 1.19 -1.98 11.14
CA ILE A 28 1.70 -2.88 10.09
C ILE A 28 2.63 -3.94 10.70
N GLY A 29 3.49 -3.55 11.65
CA GLY A 29 4.33 -4.48 12.39
C GLY A 29 3.56 -5.41 13.32
N VAL A 30 2.62 -4.85 14.10
CA VAL A 30 1.79 -5.59 15.06
C VAL A 30 0.93 -6.64 14.34
N TYR A 31 0.32 -6.27 13.21
CA TYR A 31 -0.60 -7.11 12.46
C TYR A 31 0.06 -7.83 11.28
N ARG A 32 1.40 -7.85 11.19
CA ARG A 32 2.15 -8.45 10.07
C ARG A 32 1.63 -9.83 9.70
N MET A 33 1.44 -10.71 10.68
CA MET A 33 1.03 -12.09 10.42
C MET A 33 -0.38 -12.20 9.84
N ILE A 34 -1.29 -11.30 10.24
CA ILE A 34 -2.64 -11.20 9.69
C ILE A 34 -2.54 -10.69 8.25
N LEU A 35 -1.87 -9.55 8.05
CA LEU A 35 -1.69 -8.94 6.74
C LEU A 35 -1.05 -9.91 5.74
N TYR A 36 0.00 -10.62 6.16
CA TYR A 36 0.67 -11.62 5.33
C TYR A 36 -0.30 -12.72 4.87
N ARG A 37 -1.12 -13.29 5.77
CA ARG A 37 -2.07 -14.35 5.43
C ARG A 37 -3.14 -13.93 4.42
N PHE A 38 -3.57 -12.66 4.49
CA PHE A 38 -4.62 -12.15 3.63
C PHE A 38 -4.09 -11.57 2.32
N CYS A 39 -2.89 -10.99 2.30
CA CYS A 39 -2.40 -10.22 1.15
C CYS A 39 -1.49 -11.04 0.22
N THR A 40 -0.56 -11.86 0.73
CA THR A 40 0.55 -12.40 -0.10
C THR A 40 0.16 -13.48 -1.11
N LYS A 41 -1.08 -13.97 -1.05
CA LYS A 41 -1.57 -15.00 -1.97
C LYS A 41 -2.04 -14.45 -3.33
N SER A 42 -2.15 -13.14 -3.48
CA SER A 42 -2.71 -12.52 -4.69
C SER A 42 -2.36 -11.03 -4.78
N THR A 43 -1.91 -10.60 -5.95
CA THR A 43 -1.66 -9.18 -6.26
C THR A 43 -2.93 -8.34 -6.16
N THR A 44 -4.12 -8.90 -6.49
CA THR A 44 -5.42 -8.26 -6.29
C THR A 44 -5.69 -7.94 -4.81
N ARG A 45 -5.29 -8.83 -3.90
CA ARG A 45 -5.46 -8.63 -2.46
C ARG A 45 -4.50 -7.58 -1.91
N GLN A 46 -3.26 -7.58 -2.38
CA GLN A 46 -2.30 -6.53 -2.06
C GLN A 46 -2.79 -5.16 -2.58
N ARG A 47 -3.33 -5.11 -3.79
CA ARG A 47 -3.96 -3.90 -4.34
C ARG A 47 -5.14 -3.44 -3.47
N SER A 48 -6.02 -4.37 -3.09
CA SER A 48 -7.16 -4.09 -2.21
C SER A 48 -6.73 -3.52 -0.85
N LEU A 49 -5.59 -3.95 -0.31
CA LEU A 49 -5.01 -3.37 0.90
C LEU A 49 -4.62 -1.90 0.68
N LEU A 50 -3.94 -1.57 -0.42
CA LEU A 50 -3.56 -0.20 -0.75
C LEU A 50 -4.79 0.70 -0.94
N ASP A 51 -5.83 0.21 -1.62
CA ASP A 51 -7.09 0.94 -1.78
C ASP A 51 -7.77 1.17 -0.41
N GLY A 52 -7.62 0.24 0.53
CA GLY A 52 -8.11 0.38 1.91
C GLY A 52 -7.39 1.49 2.67
N ILE A 53 -6.07 1.62 2.48
CA ILE A 53 -5.25 2.68 3.06
C ILE A 53 -5.64 4.04 2.47
N GLU A 54 -5.86 4.13 1.16
CA GLU A 54 -6.37 5.36 0.55
C GLU A 54 -7.73 5.78 1.13
N ALA A 55 -8.62 4.81 1.34
CA ALA A 55 -9.94 5.07 1.93
C ALA A 55 -9.85 5.59 3.38
N ILE A 56 -8.87 5.13 4.16
CA ILE A 56 -8.60 5.67 5.51
C ILE A 56 -8.13 7.12 5.40
N ILE A 57 -7.16 7.40 4.53
CA ILE A 57 -6.65 8.77 4.34
C ILE A 57 -7.77 9.71 3.89
N ASN A 58 -8.71 9.23 3.06
CA ASN A 58 -9.84 10.02 2.55
C ASN A 58 -10.96 10.25 3.59
N GLU A 59 -10.91 9.64 4.77
CA GLU A 59 -12.04 9.58 5.71
C GLU A 59 -12.50 10.97 6.22
N ASN A 60 -11.57 11.82 6.64
CA ASN A 60 -11.84 13.19 7.08
C ASN A 60 -10.58 14.06 7.07
N GLU A 61 -10.74 15.37 7.24
CA GLU A 61 -9.62 16.33 7.22
C GLU A 61 -8.60 16.10 8.35
N GLU A 62 -9.04 15.71 9.55
CA GLU A 62 -8.14 15.43 10.68
C GLU A 62 -7.18 14.27 10.37
N VAL A 63 -7.70 13.21 9.75
CA VAL A 63 -6.89 12.06 9.31
C VAL A 63 -5.92 12.48 8.20
N GLN A 64 -6.36 13.32 7.27
CA GLN A 64 -5.50 13.84 6.20
C GLN A 64 -4.33 14.67 6.76
N GLU A 65 -4.56 15.53 7.75
CA GLU A 65 -3.49 16.32 8.37
C GLU A 65 -2.41 15.43 9.01
N LYS A 66 -2.80 14.29 9.57
CA LYS A 66 -1.87 13.33 10.20
C LYS A 66 -1.15 12.44 9.18
N LEU A 67 -1.86 11.93 8.19
CA LEU A 67 -1.38 10.85 7.31
C LEU A 67 -0.93 11.31 5.93
N LEU A 68 -1.49 12.40 5.39
CA LEU A 68 -1.23 12.87 4.02
C LEU A 68 0.02 13.76 3.96
N ASN A 69 1.16 13.20 4.34
CA ASN A 69 2.46 13.84 4.17
C ASN A 69 3.49 12.85 3.56
N THR A 70 4.43 13.40 2.79
CA THR A 70 5.41 12.60 2.03
C THR A 70 6.21 11.64 2.92
N GLU A 71 6.68 12.10 4.08
CA GLU A 71 7.50 11.29 4.99
C GLU A 71 6.71 10.11 5.55
N PHE A 72 5.50 10.37 6.04
CA PHE A 72 4.65 9.34 6.63
C PHE A 72 4.20 8.31 5.61
N ILE A 73 3.74 8.74 4.42
CA ILE A 73 3.34 7.82 3.35
C ILE A 73 4.53 6.98 2.89
N SER A 74 5.70 7.59 2.67
CA SER A 74 6.90 6.85 2.26
C SER A 74 7.29 5.80 3.31
N ARG A 75 7.26 6.17 4.60
CA ARG A 75 7.57 5.24 5.69
C ARG A 75 6.56 4.10 5.79
N MET A 76 5.27 4.40 5.66
CA MET A 76 4.21 3.38 5.66
C MET A 76 4.37 2.39 4.51
N PHE A 77 4.63 2.88 3.30
CA PHE A 77 4.77 2.04 2.11
C PHE A 77 6.06 1.20 2.17
N TYR A 78 7.13 1.80 2.67
CA TYR A 78 8.36 1.09 2.97
C TYR A 78 8.17 -0.04 3.98
N GLU A 79 7.39 0.16 5.06
CA GLU A 79 7.08 -0.91 6.02
C GLU A 79 6.27 -2.05 5.40
N LEU A 80 5.34 -1.75 4.48
CA LEU A 80 4.59 -2.77 3.74
C LEU A 80 5.51 -3.59 2.81
N TYR A 81 6.44 -2.91 2.14
CA TYR A 81 7.45 -3.52 1.28
C TYR A 81 8.40 -4.41 2.10
N GLN A 82 9.07 -3.85 3.10
CA GLN A 82 10.07 -4.56 3.93
C GLN A 82 9.52 -5.81 4.63
N LYS A 83 8.22 -5.86 4.89
CA LYS A 83 7.59 -7.00 5.58
C LYS A 83 7.01 -8.04 4.62
N ASP A 84 7.24 -7.90 3.32
CA ASP A 84 6.74 -8.75 2.25
C ASP A 84 5.20 -8.76 2.18
N ILE A 85 4.55 -7.65 2.54
CA ILE A 85 3.08 -7.57 2.52
C ILE A 85 2.59 -7.19 1.13
N VAL A 86 3.27 -6.25 0.47
CA VAL A 86 2.95 -5.74 -0.87
C VAL A 86 4.23 -5.83 -1.72
N SER A 87 4.12 -6.42 -2.91
CA SER A 87 5.25 -6.53 -3.85
C SER A 87 5.48 -5.25 -4.64
N GLU A 88 6.66 -5.15 -5.24
CA GLU A 88 7.08 -4.00 -6.06
C GLU A 88 6.15 -3.79 -7.26
N ASP A 89 5.85 -4.87 -7.99
CA ASP A 89 4.90 -4.86 -9.11
C ASP A 89 3.55 -4.26 -8.74
N VAL A 90 3.06 -4.55 -7.53
CA VAL A 90 1.77 -4.02 -7.07
C VAL A 90 1.89 -2.54 -6.72
N PHE A 91 2.99 -2.09 -6.14
CA PHE A 91 3.23 -0.66 -5.94
C PHE A 91 3.31 0.11 -7.27
N TYR A 92 4.03 -0.42 -8.26
CA TYR A 92 4.13 0.19 -9.57
C TYR A 92 2.77 0.26 -10.26
N HIS A 93 2.06 -0.87 -10.33
CA HIS A 93 0.75 -0.93 -10.95
C HIS A 93 -0.29 -0.04 -10.24
N TRP A 94 -0.26 0.03 -8.90
CA TRP A 94 -1.14 0.94 -8.15
C TRP A 94 -0.79 2.42 -8.39
N TYR A 95 0.48 2.74 -8.54
CA TYR A 95 0.94 4.11 -8.76
C TYR A 95 0.59 4.62 -10.16
N GLU A 96 0.69 3.75 -11.18
CA GLU A 96 0.41 4.09 -12.58
C GLU A 96 -1.08 4.17 -12.90
N GLN A 97 -1.92 3.44 -12.17
CA GLN A 97 -3.36 3.49 -12.38
C GLN A 97 -4.00 4.71 -11.74
N GLU A 98 -5.00 5.25 -12.45
CA GLU A 98 -5.93 6.24 -11.92
C GLU A 98 -6.64 5.69 -10.69
N SER A 99 -6.96 6.59 -9.75
CA SER A 99 -7.56 6.22 -8.48
C SER A 99 -8.88 5.47 -8.65
N THR A 100 -9.15 4.55 -7.73
CA THR A 100 -10.47 3.92 -7.64
C THR A 100 -11.54 4.99 -7.38
N GLU A 101 -12.78 4.78 -7.85
CA GLU A 101 -13.94 5.66 -7.63
C GLU A 101 -14.27 5.91 -6.14
N LEU A 102 -13.49 5.32 -5.23
CA LEU A 102 -13.68 5.31 -3.78
C LEU A 102 -13.13 6.56 -3.08
N ILE A 103 -12.33 7.38 -3.76
CA ILE A 103 -11.68 8.56 -3.17
C ILE A 103 -11.83 9.79 -4.06
N HIS A 104 -11.77 10.98 -3.45
CA HIS A 104 -11.78 12.22 -4.21
C HIS A 104 -10.50 12.35 -5.05
N GLU A 105 -10.65 12.74 -6.32
CA GLU A 105 -9.53 12.90 -7.27
C GLU A 105 -8.42 13.82 -6.73
N SER A 106 -8.79 14.85 -5.99
CA SER A 106 -7.85 15.77 -5.36
C SER A 106 -6.99 15.11 -4.27
N ILE A 107 -7.55 14.16 -3.51
CA ILE A 107 -6.85 13.41 -2.47
C ILE A 107 -5.99 12.32 -3.11
N ALA A 108 -6.53 11.59 -4.09
CA ALA A 108 -5.79 10.62 -4.89
C ALA A 108 -4.47 11.21 -5.44
N THR A 109 -4.58 12.39 -6.08
CA THR A 109 -3.44 13.10 -6.65
C THR A 109 -2.41 13.45 -5.58
N LYS A 110 -2.85 13.93 -4.40
CA LYS A 110 -1.96 14.22 -3.27
C LYS A 110 -1.24 12.97 -2.75
N ILE A 111 -1.95 11.85 -2.63
CA ILE A 111 -1.38 10.56 -2.20
C ILE A 111 -0.29 10.11 -3.20
N ARG A 112 -0.58 10.15 -4.51
CA ARG A 112 0.40 9.82 -5.56
C ARG A 112 1.63 10.73 -5.48
N ASN A 113 1.43 12.05 -5.34
CA ASN A 113 2.53 13.01 -5.18
C ASN A 113 3.40 12.71 -3.96
N CYS A 114 2.79 12.34 -2.83
CA CYS A 114 3.51 11.94 -1.62
C CYS A 114 4.27 10.62 -1.80
N THR A 115 3.77 9.72 -2.64
CA THR A 115 4.35 8.40 -2.88
C THR A 115 5.49 8.42 -3.90
N LYS A 116 5.60 9.47 -4.71
CA LYS A 116 6.62 9.59 -5.77
C LYS A 116 8.04 9.27 -5.29
N LYS A 117 8.44 9.81 -4.13
CA LYS A 117 9.78 9.56 -3.56
C LYS A 117 10.01 8.07 -3.24
N PHE A 118 8.99 7.39 -2.72
CA PHE A 118 9.06 5.97 -2.44
C PHE A 118 9.19 5.15 -3.73
N ILE A 119 8.43 5.47 -4.78
CA ILE A 119 8.52 4.78 -6.08
C ILE A 119 9.87 5.00 -6.74
N GLU A 120 10.43 6.22 -6.66
CA GLU A 120 11.78 6.51 -7.14
C GLU A 120 12.83 5.68 -6.38
N TRP A 121 12.73 5.62 -5.05
CA TRP A 121 13.60 4.78 -4.23
C TRP A 121 13.48 3.29 -4.58
N LEU A 122 12.26 2.79 -4.75
CA LEU A 122 11.99 1.37 -5.07
C LEU A 122 12.65 0.96 -6.39
N ARG A 123 12.57 1.82 -7.41
CA ARG A 123 13.22 1.62 -8.72
C ARG A 123 14.73 1.64 -8.66
N THR A 124 15.34 2.34 -7.70
CA THR A 124 16.80 2.32 -7.53
C THR A 124 17.25 1.07 -6.79
N ALA A 125 16.49 0.62 -5.79
CA ALA A 125 16.79 -0.59 -5.03
C ALA A 125 16.78 -1.87 -5.90
N GLU A 126 15.86 -1.94 -6.86
CA GLU A 126 15.78 -3.03 -7.84
C GLU A 126 17.05 -3.11 -8.71
N LYS A 127 17.51 -1.96 -9.24
CA LYS A 127 18.71 -1.89 -10.10
C LYS A 127 20.00 -2.27 -9.40
N ASP A 128 20.17 -1.88 -8.15
CA ASP A 128 21.37 -2.24 -7.36
C ASP A 128 21.43 -3.75 -7.06
N SER A 129 20.29 -4.47 -7.12
CA SER A 129 20.23 -5.91 -6.86
C SER A 129 20.58 -6.77 -8.09
N ASP A 130 20.36 -6.27 -9.31
CA ASP A 130 20.62 -7.00 -10.57
C ASP A 130 22.08 -6.85 -11.06
N GLU A 131 22.80 -5.80 -10.66
CA GLU A 131 24.18 -5.54 -11.12
C GLU A 131 25.27 -6.40 -10.42
N ASP A 132 24.90 -7.18 -9.40
CA ASP A 132 25.83 -8.03 -8.63
C ASP A 132 25.90 -9.50 -9.14
N ASP A 133 25.10 -9.91 -10.14
CA ASP A 133 25.07 -11.30 -10.66
C ASP A 133 25.92 -11.53 -11.93
N ASP A 134 26.64 -10.51 -12.42
CA ASP A 134 27.43 -10.57 -13.66
C ASP A 134 28.96 -10.64 -13.41
N ARG A 135 29.38 -11.17 -12.25
CA ARG A 135 30.77 -11.47 -11.90
C ARG A 135 30.94 -12.81 -11.19
N SER A 136 30.78 -13.92 -11.92
CA SER A 136 31.37 -15.22 -11.56
C SER A 136 31.72 -16.05 -12.79
#